data_AF-A0A497UXX1-F1
#
_entry.id   AF-A0A497UXX1-F1
#
_cell.length_a   1.000
_cell.length_b   1.000
_cell.length_c   1.000
_cell.angle_alpha   90.00
_cell.angle_beta   90.00
_cell.angle_gamma   90.00
#
_symmetry.space_group_name_H-M   'P 1'
#
loop_
_entity.id
_entity.type
_entity.pdbx_description
1 polymer ?
#
loop_
_entity_poly.entity_id
_entity_poly.type
_entity_poly.pdbx_seq_one_letter_code
_entity_poly.pdbx_strand_id
1 'polypeptide(L)'
;MKAKIILTSILCTALQTVSAQEKQETPLMAKDSVAVMASAQTALLTQTQLEEKAKADAKALKEAEKKAKEFEKEQRKLEKAQKEMEREKKDFEKRQKKILSAEKSVLKAKTKLADEKKSLEKNRSKLDKKKAKGKLTPIEIQEEEIKISKQEVKIKELELKVQNEESSLIKVRS
;
A
#
# COMPACT_ATOMS: atom_id res chain seq x y z
N MET A 1 26.06 -4.43 17.21
CA MET A 1 27.28 -3.60 17.06
C MET A 1 28.56 -4.39 16.78
N LYS A 2 28.51 -5.64 16.29
CA LYS A 2 29.71 -6.48 16.10
C LYS A 2 30.14 -6.68 14.63
N ALA A 3 29.26 -6.43 13.66
CA ALA A 3 29.59 -6.59 12.23
C ALA A 3 30.31 -5.37 11.60
N LYS A 4 30.23 -4.19 12.23
CA LYS A 4 30.86 -2.95 11.71
C LYS A 4 32.34 -2.80 12.09
N ILE A 5 32.85 -3.60 13.03
CA ILE A 5 34.24 -3.55 13.50
C ILE A 5 35.15 -4.45 12.65
N ILE A 6 34.60 -5.48 12.01
CA ILE A 6 35.36 -6.45 11.22
C ILE A 6 35.76 -5.85 9.85
N LEU A 7 34.90 -5.01 9.26
CA LEU A 7 35.16 -4.42 7.93
C LEU A 7 36.25 -3.33 7.97
N THR A 8 36.41 -2.62 9.10
CA THR A 8 37.44 -1.58 9.28
C THR A 8 38.84 -2.15 9.55
N SER A 9 38.95 -3.41 9.99
CA SER A 9 40.24 -4.08 10.26
C SER A 9 40.94 -4.57 8.98
N ILE A 10 40.19 -4.87 7.91
CA ILE A 10 40.75 -5.41 6.65
C ILE A 10 41.26 -4.28 5.73
N LEU A 11 40.78 -3.05 5.92
CA LEU A 11 41.18 -1.90 5.11
C LEU A 11 42.52 -1.26 5.55
N CYS A 12 42.96 -1.48 6.79
CA CYS A 12 44.21 -0.87 7.31
C CYS A 12 45.48 -1.66 7.00
N THR A 13 45.41 -2.95 6.64
CA THR A 13 46.60 -3.78 6.34
C THR A 13 47.11 -3.66 4.91
N ALA A 14 46.35 -3.03 4.00
CA ALA A 14 46.76 -2.88 2.60
C ALA A 14 47.63 -1.63 2.31
N LEU A 15 47.81 -0.73 3.29
CA LEU A 15 48.52 0.54 3.10
C LEU A 15 50.01 0.52 3.50
N GLN A 16 50.55 -0.61 3.99
CA GLN A 16 51.89 -0.66 4.59
C GLN A 16 52.99 -1.35 3.76
N THR A 17 52.77 -1.70 2.48
CA THR A 17 53.79 -2.41 1.67
C THR A 17 54.42 -1.60 0.54
N VAL A 18 54.20 -0.28 0.46
CA VAL A 18 54.89 0.57 -0.53
C VAL A 18 55.53 1.77 0.18
N SER A 19 56.75 1.58 0.70
CA SER A 19 57.78 2.62 0.93
C SER A 19 58.97 2.02 1.69
N ALA A 20 59.79 1.21 1.03
CA ALA A 20 61.12 0.87 1.56
C ALA A 20 62.00 0.31 0.43
N GLN A 21 62.60 1.19 -0.37
CA GLN A 21 63.90 0.85 -0.95
C GLN A 21 64.81 2.07 -0.96
N GLU A 22 65.96 1.81 -0.37
CA GLU A 22 66.97 2.69 0.18
C GLU A 22 67.86 3.29 -0.92
N LYS A 23 68.29 4.52 -0.64
CA LYS A 23 69.16 5.36 -1.45
C LYS A 23 70.61 4.93 -1.22
N GLN A 24 71.33 4.53 -2.26
CA GLN A 24 72.80 4.53 -2.22
C GLN A 24 73.39 4.99 -3.57
N GLU A 25 74.56 5.61 -3.44
CA GLU A 25 75.18 6.62 -4.28
C GLU A 25 75.76 6.11 -5.61
N THR A 26 75.91 7.05 -6.53
CA THR A 26 76.64 6.97 -7.80
C THR A 26 78.11 6.50 -7.64
N PRO A 27 78.73 5.90 -8.67
CA PRO A 27 79.40 6.74 -9.67
C PRO A 27 79.08 6.35 -11.12
N LEU A 28 78.94 7.40 -11.93
CA LEU A 28 78.64 7.38 -13.35
C LEU A 28 79.96 7.49 -14.11
N MET A 29 80.33 6.47 -14.89
CA MET A 29 81.33 6.59 -15.95
C MET A 29 80.85 5.83 -17.19
N ALA A 30 80.70 6.60 -18.27
CA ALA A 30 80.77 6.22 -19.67
C ALA A 30 79.77 5.15 -20.20
N LYS A 31 78.84 5.58 -21.05
CA LYS A 31 78.91 5.31 -22.50
C LYS A 31 77.69 5.84 -23.27
N ASP A 32 78.04 6.36 -24.42
CA ASP A 32 77.24 7.03 -25.44
C ASP A 32 75.99 6.29 -25.95
N SER A 33 75.02 7.11 -26.32
CA SER A 33 74.10 6.96 -27.46
C SER A 33 73.08 5.80 -27.53
N VAL A 34 73.03 4.86 -26.58
CA VAL A 34 72.00 3.77 -26.57
C VAL A 34 70.84 4.03 -25.58
N ALA A 35 71.06 4.88 -24.56
CA ALA A 35 70.09 5.11 -23.48
C ALA A 35 68.86 5.96 -23.87
N VAL A 36 68.95 6.76 -24.94
CA VAL A 36 67.85 7.65 -25.38
C VAL A 36 66.77 6.88 -26.14
N MET A 37 67.12 5.77 -26.82
CA MET A 37 66.16 4.98 -27.59
C MET A 37 65.42 3.95 -26.70
N ALA A 38 66.09 3.41 -25.68
CA ALA A 38 65.49 2.49 -24.71
C ALA A 38 64.47 3.19 -23.78
N SER A 39 64.77 4.41 -23.32
CA SER A 39 63.89 5.23 -22.49
C SER A 39 62.64 5.74 -23.24
N ALA A 40 62.79 6.06 -24.53
CA ALA A 40 61.66 6.42 -25.39
C ALA A 40 60.69 5.23 -25.62
N GLN A 41 61.21 4.00 -25.79
CA GLN A 41 60.40 2.79 -25.92
C GLN A 41 59.69 2.40 -24.62
N THR A 42 60.34 2.53 -23.46
CA THR A 42 59.70 2.24 -22.16
C THR A 42 58.62 3.28 -21.82
N ALA A 43 58.83 4.55 -22.15
CA ALA A 43 57.83 5.62 -21.99
C ALA A 43 56.61 5.44 -22.89
N LEU A 44 56.80 5.00 -24.15
CA LEU A 44 55.70 4.68 -25.07
C LEU A 44 54.88 3.46 -24.63
N LEU A 45 55.55 2.42 -24.09
CA LEU A 45 54.90 1.23 -23.55
C LEU A 45 54.14 1.51 -22.25
N THR A 46 54.63 2.42 -21.40
CA THR A 46 53.90 2.85 -20.19
C THR A 46 52.73 3.78 -20.52
N GLN A 47 52.86 4.65 -21.52
CA GLN A 47 51.78 5.52 -21.98
C GLN A 47 50.64 4.73 -22.64
N THR A 48 50.96 3.71 -23.45
CA THR A 48 49.95 2.81 -24.05
C THR A 48 49.24 1.93 -23.03
N GLN A 49 49.94 1.43 -22.00
CA GLN A 49 49.31 0.69 -20.90
C GLN A 49 48.44 1.58 -20.00
N LEU A 50 48.83 2.83 -19.76
CA LEU A 50 48.01 3.82 -19.05
C LEU A 50 46.75 4.19 -19.85
N GLU A 51 46.86 4.33 -21.18
CA GLU A 51 45.69 4.55 -22.04
C GLU A 51 44.76 3.33 -22.10
N GLU A 52 45.29 2.12 -22.14
CA GLU A 52 44.46 0.89 -22.10
C GLU A 52 43.75 0.74 -20.76
N LYS A 53 44.43 0.99 -19.63
CA LYS A 53 43.79 1.02 -18.32
C LYS A 53 42.75 2.13 -18.21
N ALA A 54 43.03 3.33 -18.69
CA ALA A 54 42.04 4.42 -18.72
C ALA A 54 40.83 4.07 -19.60
N LYS A 55 41.02 3.37 -20.72
CA LYS A 55 39.92 2.87 -21.57
C LYS A 55 39.13 1.75 -20.89
N ALA A 56 39.78 0.86 -20.14
CA ALA A 56 39.14 -0.20 -19.36
C ALA A 56 38.32 0.38 -18.19
N ASP A 57 38.89 1.33 -17.44
CA ASP A 57 38.23 2.02 -16.33
C ASP A 57 37.05 2.87 -16.84
N ALA A 58 37.20 3.55 -17.98
CA ALA A 58 36.10 4.28 -18.61
C ALA A 58 34.95 3.36 -19.07
N LYS A 59 35.25 2.13 -19.51
CA LYS A 59 34.23 1.12 -19.83
C LYS A 59 33.54 0.60 -18.56
N ALA A 60 34.31 0.29 -17.52
CA ALA A 60 33.79 -0.18 -16.23
C ALA A 60 32.88 0.88 -15.56
N LEU A 61 33.27 2.16 -15.59
CA LEU A 61 32.44 3.26 -15.09
C LEU A 61 31.15 3.42 -15.90
N LYS A 62 31.20 3.31 -17.23
CA LYS A 62 30.00 3.36 -18.09
C LYS A 62 29.05 2.18 -17.83
N GLU A 63 29.58 0.99 -17.58
CA GLU A 63 28.75 -0.18 -17.22
C GLU A 63 28.13 -0.05 -15.83
N ALA A 64 28.89 0.45 -14.85
CA ALA A 64 28.37 0.73 -13.52
C ALA A 64 27.27 1.80 -13.55
N GLU A 65 27.45 2.86 -14.34
CA GLU A 65 26.44 3.92 -14.51
C GLU A 65 25.17 3.39 -15.20
N LYS A 66 25.29 2.51 -16.20
CA LYS A 66 24.13 1.85 -16.83
C LYS A 66 23.36 0.99 -15.83
N LYS A 67 24.07 0.16 -15.05
CA LYS A 67 23.44 -0.68 -14.01
C LYS A 67 22.78 0.15 -12.92
N ALA A 68 23.39 1.25 -12.50
CA ALA A 68 22.80 2.19 -11.54
C ALA A 68 21.51 2.82 -12.09
N LYS A 69 21.50 3.25 -13.36
CA LYS A 69 20.30 3.79 -14.02
C LYS A 69 19.20 2.74 -14.18
N GLU A 70 19.54 1.48 -14.46
CA GLU A 70 18.56 0.39 -14.53
C GLU A 70 17.95 0.09 -13.17
N PHE A 71 18.78 0.01 -12.12
CA PHE A 71 18.32 -0.20 -10.75
C PHE A 71 17.43 0.96 -10.26
N GLU A 72 17.78 2.20 -10.57
CA GLU A 72 16.95 3.37 -10.24
C GLU A 72 15.59 3.31 -10.96
N LYS A 73 15.57 2.91 -12.24
CA LYS A 73 14.33 2.71 -12.99
C LYS A 73 13.47 1.61 -12.38
N GLU A 74 14.08 0.52 -11.93
CA GLU A 74 13.37 -0.60 -11.30
C GLU A 74 12.82 -0.20 -9.93
N GLN A 75 13.60 0.50 -9.10
CA GLN A 75 13.11 1.08 -7.85
C GLN A 75 11.93 2.03 -8.06
N ARG A 76 12.02 2.94 -9.04
CA ARG A 76 10.92 3.86 -9.38
C ARG A 76 9.67 3.11 -9.85
N LYS A 77 9.81 1.97 -10.55
CA LYS A 77 8.67 1.12 -10.94
C LYS A 77 8.03 0.44 -9.72
N LEU A 78 8.85 -0.11 -8.82
CA LEU A 78 8.37 -0.74 -7.59
C LEU A 78 7.66 0.28 -6.68
N GLU A 79 8.20 1.48 -6.52
CA GLU A 79 7.56 2.54 -5.72
C GLU A 79 6.21 2.94 -6.31
N LYS A 80 6.12 3.10 -7.65
CA LYS A 80 4.85 3.37 -8.32
C LYS A 80 3.83 2.26 -8.10
N ALA A 81 4.24 1.00 -8.25
CA ALA A 81 3.37 -0.15 -8.03
C ALA A 81 2.89 -0.23 -6.57
N GLN A 82 3.76 0.03 -5.60
CA GLN A 82 3.38 0.09 -4.18
C GLN A 82 2.36 1.20 -3.91
N LYS A 83 2.57 2.40 -4.49
CA LYS A 83 1.67 3.54 -4.33
C LYS A 83 0.30 3.28 -4.97
N GLU A 84 0.27 2.61 -6.12
CA GLU A 84 -0.96 2.20 -6.79
C GLU A 84 -1.72 1.17 -5.94
N MET A 85 -1.02 0.14 -5.46
CA MET A 85 -1.61 -0.87 -4.56
C MET A 85 -2.15 -0.25 -3.26
N GLU A 86 -1.46 0.74 -2.67
CA GLU A 86 -1.96 1.43 -1.48
C GLU A 86 -3.24 2.22 -1.78
N ARG A 87 -3.31 2.88 -2.94
CA ARG A 87 -4.52 3.60 -3.38
C ARG A 87 -5.69 2.64 -3.58
N GLU A 88 -5.46 1.54 -4.28
CA GLU A 88 -6.47 0.49 -4.48
C GLU A 88 -6.98 -0.08 -3.15
N LYS A 89 -6.09 -0.38 -2.21
CA LYS A 89 -6.47 -0.83 -0.86
C LYS A 89 -7.35 0.20 -0.14
N LYS A 90 -6.97 1.48 -0.18
CA LYS A 90 -7.76 2.56 0.44
C LYS A 90 -9.14 2.70 -0.20
N ASP A 91 -9.23 2.62 -1.51
CA ASP A 91 -10.51 2.75 -2.21
C ASP A 91 -11.39 1.51 -2.02
N PHE A 92 -10.80 0.32 -1.93
CA PHE A 92 -11.48 -0.90 -1.54
C PHE A 92 -12.03 -0.80 -0.11
N GLU A 93 -11.23 -0.35 0.86
CA GLU A 93 -11.68 -0.17 2.25
C GLU A 93 -12.83 0.85 2.36
N LYS A 94 -12.76 1.97 1.60
CA LYS A 94 -13.86 2.94 1.53
C LYS A 94 -15.12 2.31 0.95
N ARG A 95 -15.03 1.49 -0.10
CA ARG A 95 -16.17 0.77 -0.67
C ARG A 95 -16.78 -0.19 0.35
N GLN A 96 -15.96 -0.99 1.03
CA GLN A 96 -16.43 -1.88 2.09
C GLN A 96 -17.13 -1.12 3.22
N LYS A 97 -16.57 0.00 3.69
CA LYS A 97 -17.22 0.84 4.73
C LYS A 97 -18.59 1.34 4.29
N LYS A 98 -18.74 1.76 3.03
CA LYS A 98 -20.04 2.19 2.47
C LYS A 98 -21.04 1.02 2.43
N ILE A 99 -20.62 -0.15 1.99
CA ILE A 99 -21.46 -1.36 1.95
C ILE A 99 -21.92 -1.72 3.37
N LEU A 100 -21.00 -1.81 4.33
CA LEU A 100 -21.32 -2.12 5.74
C LEU A 100 -22.31 -1.11 6.34
N SER A 101 -22.13 0.18 6.04
CA SER A 101 -23.05 1.23 6.50
C SER A 101 -24.45 1.07 5.90
N ALA A 102 -24.55 0.75 4.61
CA ALA A 102 -25.82 0.49 3.95
C ALA A 102 -26.50 -0.79 4.49
N GLU A 103 -25.75 -1.87 4.71
CA GLU A 103 -26.26 -3.10 5.32
C GLU A 103 -26.83 -2.86 6.72
N LYS A 104 -26.13 -2.08 7.54
CA LYS A 104 -26.60 -1.70 8.87
C LYS A 104 -27.90 -0.90 8.81
N SER A 105 -28.08 -0.06 7.78
CA SER A 105 -29.29 0.74 7.58
C SER A 105 -30.49 -0.12 7.19
N VAL A 106 -30.28 -1.06 6.26
CA VAL A 106 -31.27 -2.10 5.90
C VAL A 106 -31.68 -2.91 7.13
N LEU A 107 -30.70 -3.40 7.91
CA LEU A 107 -30.97 -4.19 9.11
C LEU A 107 -31.80 -3.41 10.13
N LYS A 108 -31.44 -2.16 10.41
CA LYS A 108 -32.22 -1.28 11.30
C LYS A 108 -33.66 -1.07 10.80
N ALA A 109 -33.85 -0.87 9.50
CA ALA A 109 -35.18 -0.71 8.91
C ALA A 109 -36.01 -2.00 9.06
N LYS A 110 -35.41 -3.17 8.79
CA LYS A 110 -36.06 -4.47 8.96
C LYS A 110 -36.43 -4.76 10.42
N THR A 111 -35.55 -4.46 11.37
CA THR A 111 -35.83 -4.62 12.80
C THR A 111 -37.03 -3.77 13.22
N LYS A 112 -37.05 -2.48 12.85
CA LYS A 112 -38.19 -1.59 13.15
C LYS A 112 -39.50 -2.09 12.55
N LEU A 113 -39.45 -2.60 11.32
CA LEU A 113 -40.61 -3.19 10.65
C LEU A 113 -41.11 -4.43 11.40
N ALA A 114 -40.21 -5.32 11.81
CA ALA A 114 -40.55 -6.53 12.55
C ALA A 114 -41.17 -6.21 13.92
N ASP A 115 -40.60 -5.24 14.64
CA ASP A 115 -41.12 -4.79 15.93
C ASP A 115 -42.52 -4.18 15.81
N GLU A 116 -42.76 -3.34 14.78
CA GLU A 116 -44.07 -2.74 14.55
C GLU A 116 -45.10 -3.81 14.13
N LYS A 117 -44.74 -4.78 13.28
CA LYS A 117 -45.62 -5.93 12.94
C LYS A 117 -45.99 -6.74 14.18
N LYS A 118 -45.03 -7.04 15.05
CA LYS A 118 -45.26 -7.75 16.32
C LYS A 118 -46.14 -6.94 17.27
N SER A 119 -45.98 -5.62 17.30
CA SER A 119 -46.83 -4.72 18.08
C SER A 119 -48.28 -4.71 17.57
N LEU A 120 -48.46 -4.61 16.25
CA LEU A 120 -49.77 -4.68 15.59
C LEU A 120 -50.50 -5.98 15.94
N GLU A 121 -49.82 -7.12 15.83
CA GLU A 121 -50.38 -8.44 16.16
C GLU A 121 -50.86 -8.50 17.62
N LYS A 122 -50.03 -8.00 18.55
CA LYS A 122 -50.40 -7.91 19.97
C LYS A 122 -51.61 -7.02 20.19
N ASN A 123 -51.70 -5.89 19.50
CA ASN A 123 -52.81 -4.95 19.64
C ASN A 123 -54.10 -5.52 19.07
N ARG A 124 -54.06 -6.17 17.90
CA ARG A 124 -55.19 -6.93 17.33
C ARG A 124 -55.67 -8.01 18.31
N SER A 125 -54.76 -8.84 18.81
CA SER A 125 -55.11 -9.88 19.80
C SER A 125 -55.73 -9.32 21.08
N LYS A 126 -55.25 -8.17 21.58
CA LYS A 126 -55.85 -7.49 22.74
C LYS A 126 -57.24 -6.98 22.44
N LEU A 127 -57.45 -6.37 21.26
CA LEU A 127 -58.76 -5.89 20.84
C LEU A 127 -59.75 -7.05 20.73
N ASP A 128 -59.38 -8.14 20.06
CA ASP A 128 -60.23 -9.31 19.88
C ASP A 128 -60.61 -9.94 21.23
N LYS A 129 -59.66 -10.04 22.16
CA LYS A 129 -59.92 -10.53 23.53
C LYS A 129 -60.88 -9.62 24.30
N LYS A 130 -60.78 -8.30 24.14
CA LYS A 130 -61.68 -7.35 24.80
C LYS A 130 -63.08 -7.37 24.17
N LYS A 131 -63.16 -7.45 22.84
CA LYS A 131 -64.40 -7.63 22.07
C LYS A 131 -65.12 -8.91 22.49
N ALA A 132 -64.42 -10.04 22.49
CA ALA A 132 -64.99 -11.34 22.88
C ALA A 132 -65.49 -11.38 24.33
N LYS A 133 -64.87 -10.59 25.22
CA LYS A 133 -65.31 -10.46 26.62
C LYS A 133 -66.41 -9.41 26.84
N GLY A 134 -66.87 -8.72 25.78
CA GLY A 134 -67.86 -7.64 25.90
C GLY A 134 -67.38 -6.43 26.71
N LYS A 135 -66.05 -6.24 26.84
CA LYS A 135 -65.44 -5.22 27.70
C LYS A 135 -65.30 -3.84 27.04
N LEU A 136 -65.77 -3.68 25.80
CA LEU A 136 -65.68 -2.45 25.04
C LEU A 136 -67.04 -2.12 24.45
N THR A 137 -67.37 -0.84 24.46
CA THR A 137 -68.49 -0.27 23.73
C THR A 137 -68.21 -0.22 22.22
N PRO A 138 -69.24 -0.10 21.37
CA PRO A 138 -69.04 0.04 19.92
C PRO A 138 -68.13 1.22 19.53
N ILE A 139 -68.20 2.32 20.28
CA ILE A 139 -67.37 3.51 20.03
C ILE A 139 -65.91 3.22 20.35
N GLU A 140 -65.61 2.63 21.51
CA GLU A 140 -64.24 2.27 21.89
C GLU A 140 -63.64 1.20 20.94
N ILE A 141 -64.47 0.32 20.39
CA ILE A 141 -64.05 -0.63 19.35
C ILE A 141 -63.58 0.13 18.10
N GLN A 142 -64.38 1.07 17.60
CA GLN A 142 -64.02 1.88 16.43
C GLN A 142 -62.74 2.68 16.67
N GLU A 143 -62.56 3.26 17.85
CA GLU A 143 -61.35 3.99 18.20
C GLU A 143 -60.09 3.11 18.15
N GLU A 144 -60.17 1.90 18.69
CA GLU A 144 -59.06 0.93 18.64
C GLU A 144 -58.80 0.43 17.20
N GLU A 145 -59.84 0.22 16.39
CA GLU A 145 -59.70 -0.12 14.97
C GLU A 145 -59.02 0.99 14.15
N ILE A 146 -59.31 2.26 14.46
CA ILE A 146 -58.62 3.41 13.87
C ILE A 146 -57.14 3.41 14.26
N LYS A 147 -56.81 3.12 15.53
CA LYS A 147 -55.41 3.00 15.99
C LYS A 147 -54.67 1.87 15.25
N ILE A 148 -55.30 0.71 15.10
CA ILE A 148 -54.78 -0.43 14.34
C ILE A 148 -54.54 -0.03 12.88
N SER A 149 -55.51 0.65 12.24
CA SER A 149 -55.38 1.14 10.87
C SER A 149 -54.21 2.12 10.70
N LYS A 150 -54.01 3.03 11.66
CA LYS A 150 -52.84 3.94 11.68
C LYS A 150 -51.53 3.16 11.78
N GLN A 151 -51.47 2.11 12.59
CA GLN A 151 -50.29 1.25 12.67
C GLN A 151 -50.03 0.49 11.36
N GLU A 152 -51.07 0.04 10.66
CA GLU A 152 -50.92 -0.60 9.34
C GLU A 152 -50.35 0.35 8.28
N VAL A 153 -50.80 1.61 8.27
CA VAL A 153 -50.21 2.64 7.40
C VAL A 153 -48.73 2.83 7.73
N LYS A 154 -48.39 2.95 9.01
CA LYS A 154 -46.98 3.06 9.46
C LYS A 154 -46.15 1.84 9.05
N ILE A 155 -46.72 0.63 9.09
CA ILE A 155 -46.05 -0.58 8.61
C ILE A 155 -45.77 -0.49 7.11
N LYS A 156 -46.72 -0.04 6.30
CA LYS A 156 -46.50 0.17 4.85
C LYS A 156 -45.40 1.20 4.57
N GLU A 157 -45.36 2.30 5.34
CA GLU A 157 -44.27 3.28 5.25
C GLU A 157 -42.90 2.66 5.60
N LEU A 158 -42.85 1.81 6.63
CA LEU A 158 -41.64 1.09 7.01
C LEU A 158 -41.24 0.04 5.96
N GLU A 159 -42.19 -0.63 5.31
CA GLU A 159 -41.93 -1.55 4.18
C GLU A 159 -41.31 -0.81 3.01
N LEU A 160 -41.87 0.34 2.62
CA LEU A 160 -41.30 1.21 1.58
C LEU A 160 -39.89 1.68 1.97
N LYS A 161 -39.68 2.02 3.25
CA LYS A 161 -38.35 2.37 3.74
C LYS A 161 -37.37 1.21 3.61
N VAL A 162 -37.74 0.00 3.97
CA VAL A 162 -36.89 -1.19 3.79
C VAL A 162 -36.53 -1.36 2.32
N GLN A 163 -37.50 -1.26 1.40
CA GLN A 163 -37.24 -1.36 -0.04
C GLN A 163 -36.27 -0.29 -0.55
N ASN A 164 -36.42 0.96 -0.09
CA ASN A 164 -35.52 2.05 -0.47
C ASN A 164 -34.09 1.84 0.04
N GLU A 165 -33.93 1.34 1.26
CA GLU A 165 -32.62 1.01 1.84
C GLU A 165 -31.99 -0.19 1.12
N GLU A 166 -32.77 -1.20 0.75
CA GLU A 166 -32.31 -2.36 -0.03
C GLU A 166 -31.87 -1.94 -1.43
N SER A 167 -32.64 -1.09 -2.11
CA SER A 167 -32.25 -0.51 -3.40
C SER A 167 -30.95 0.28 -3.29
N SER A 168 -30.78 1.06 -2.22
CA SER A 168 -29.56 1.81 -1.96
C SER A 168 -28.37 0.89 -1.71
N LEU A 169 -28.56 -0.21 -0.98
CA LEU A 169 -27.53 -1.23 -0.77
C LEU A 169 -27.11 -1.91 -2.08
N ILE A 170 -28.06 -2.25 -2.95
CA ILE A 170 -27.78 -2.81 -4.28
C ILE A 170 -26.93 -1.84 -5.10
N LYS A 171 -27.27 -0.55 -5.11
CA LYS A 171 -26.50 0.49 -5.81
C LYS A 171 -25.08 0.68 -5.27
N VAL A 172 -24.87 0.48 -3.96
CA VAL A 172 -23.54 0.60 -3.34
C VAL A 172 -22.69 -0.65 -3.57
N ARG A 173 -23.32 -1.80 -3.80
CA ARG A 173 -22.64 -3.08 -4.12
C ARG A 173 -22.32 -3.24 -5.60
N SER A 174 -23.10 -2.60 -6.48
CA SER A 174 -22.87 -2.58 -7.93
C SER A 174 -21.69 -1.66 -8.28
#